data_AF-A0A4Z0YW08-F1
#
_entry.id   AF-A0A4Z0YW08-F1
#
_cell.length_a   1.000
_cell.length_b   1.000
_cell.length_c   1.000
_cell.angle_alpha   90.00
_cell.angle_beta   90.00
_cell.angle_gamma   90.00
#
_symmetry.space_group_name_H-M   'P 1'
#
loop_
_entity.id
_entity.type
_entity.pdbx_description
1 polymer ?
#
loop_
_entity_poly.entity_id
_entity_poly.type
_entity_poly.pdbx_seq_one_letter_code
_entity_poly.pdbx_strand_id
1 'polypeptide(L)'
;MRTIFPATILTESYQLENTVKPDRTKKLEEGDEGQTPEVVAAKGIKGLDNGLELVTTNFITALVQGASLMDLVMIFVRSDMDRQVRN
;
A
#
# COMPACT_ATOMS: atom_id res chain seq x y z
N MET A 1 9.74 10.12 -8.06
CA MET A 1 8.94 10.69 -6.96
C MET A 1 8.76 9.53 -6.02
N ARG A 2 9.36 9.58 -4.82
CA ARG A 2 9.37 8.44 -3.90
C ARG A 2 8.19 8.52 -2.95
N THR A 3 7.39 7.47 -2.88
CA THR A 3 6.16 7.44 -2.07
C THR A 3 6.16 6.21 -1.17
N ILE A 4 5.80 6.43 0.09
CA ILE A 4 5.64 5.37 1.10
C ILE A 4 4.15 5.16 1.33
N PHE A 5 3.72 3.91 1.28
CA PHE A 5 2.35 3.46 1.54
C PHE A 5 2.33 2.67 2.85
N PRO A 6 2.22 3.35 4.00
CA PRO A 6 2.09 2.67 5.28
C PRO A 6 0.70 2.06 5.42
N ALA A 7 0.62 0.95 6.15
CA ALA A 7 -0.63 0.47 6.72
C ALA A 7 -0.91 1.13 8.07
N THR A 8 -1.90 0.66 8.82
CA THR A 8 -2.26 1.15 10.17
C THR A 8 -1.03 1.40 11.04
N ILE A 9 -0.91 2.62 11.55
CA ILE A 9 0.20 3.06 12.41
C ILE A 9 -0.35 3.32 13.81
N LEU A 10 0.22 2.65 14.81
CA LEU A 10 -0.18 2.74 16.22
C LEU A 10 0.35 4.04 16.84
N THR A 11 -0.31 5.15 16.52
CA THR A 11 0.00 6.50 17.03
C THR A 11 -1.07 7.00 18.00
N GLU A 12 -0.79 8.13 18.65
CA GLU A 12 -1.82 8.87 19.40
C GLU A 12 -2.99 9.29 18.51
N SER A 13 -2.72 9.65 17.24
CA SER A 13 -3.77 9.99 16.27
C SER A 13 -4.67 8.81 15.96
N TYR A 14 -4.13 7.58 15.88
CA TYR A 14 -4.93 6.37 15.72
C TYR A 14 -5.86 6.13 16.91
N GLN A 15 -5.37 6.37 18.14
CA GLN A 15 -6.21 6.27 19.34
C GLN A 15 -7.33 7.32 19.34
N LEU A 16 -7.00 8.56 19.00
CA LEU A 16 -7.97 9.65 18.90
C LEU A 16 -9.03 9.36 17.82
N GLU A 17 -8.61 8.90 16.65
CA GLU A 17 -9.50 8.49 15.56
C GLU A 17 -10.45 7.37 16.01
N ASN A 18 -9.95 6.38 16.75
CA ASN A 18 -10.77 5.29 17.29
C ASN A 18 -11.85 5.76 18.28
N THR A 19 -11.70 6.92 18.93
CA THR A 19 -12.75 7.45 19.82
C THR A 19 -14.01 7.86 19.06
N VAL A 20 -13.88 8.27 17.79
CA VAL A 20 -14.98 8.75 16.96
C VAL A 20 -15.47 7.72 15.93
N LYS A 21 -14.73 6.64 15.71
CA LYS A 21 -15.15 5.55 14.82
C LYS A 21 -16.46 4.89 15.30
N PRO A 22 -17.47 4.75 14.42
CA PRO A 22 -18.63 3.92 14.71
C PRO A 22 -18.24 2.47 15.00
N ASP A 23 -19.05 1.77 15.80
CA ASP A 23 -18.78 0.36 16.16
C ASP A 23 -18.67 -0.55 14.93
N ARG A 24 -19.40 -0.24 13.85
CA ARG A 24 -19.30 -0.99 12.59
C ARG A 24 -17.92 -0.88 11.95
N THR A 25 -17.32 0.31 11.97
CA THR A 25 -15.98 0.55 11.43
C THR A 25 -14.94 -0.16 12.27
N LYS A 26 -15.04 -0.08 13.61
CA LYS A 26 -14.15 -0.82 14.53
C LYS A 26 -14.17 -2.32 14.25
N LYS A 27 -15.36 -2.91 14.12
CA LYS A 27 -15.53 -4.34 13.78
C LYS A 27 -14.90 -4.73 12.44
N LEU A 28 -14.95 -3.84 11.45
CA LEU A 28 -14.37 -4.10 10.14
C LEU A 28 -12.84 -4.12 10.18
N GLU A 29 -12.26 -3.34 11.09
CA GLU A 29 -10.81 -3.16 11.27
C GLU A 29 -10.19 -4.09 12.33
N GLU A 30 -10.99 -4.94 13.00
CA GLU A 30 -10.51 -5.85 14.08
C GLU A 30 -9.37 -6.79 13.64
N GLY A 31 -9.29 -7.10 12.33
CA GLY A 31 -8.23 -7.94 11.75
C GLY A 31 -6.96 -7.20 11.34
N ASP A 32 -6.92 -5.87 11.46
CA ASP A 32 -5.76 -5.08 11.03
C ASP A 32 -4.66 -5.13 12.09
N GLU A 33 -3.61 -5.90 11.82
CA GLU A 33 -2.38 -5.85 12.60
C GLU A 33 -1.65 -4.53 12.33
N GLY A 34 -1.84 -3.56 13.22
CA GLY A 34 -1.15 -2.27 13.18
C GLY A 34 0.37 -2.39 13.39
N GLN A 35 1.11 -1.38 12.93
CA GLN A 35 2.57 -1.28 13.08
C GLN A 35 2.94 -0.09 13.96
N THR A 36 4.05 -0.18 14.70
CA THR A 36 4.55 0.99 15.44
C THR A 36 5.17 2.03 14.50
N PRO A 37 5.22 3.31 14.89
CA PRO A 37 5.89 4.36 14.11
C PRO A 37 7.32 4.01 13.72
N GLU A 38 8.07 3.40 14.64
CA GLU A 38 9.48 3.01 14.45
C GLU A 38 9.60 1.92 13.38
N VAL A 39 8.70 0.93 13.38
CA VAL A 39 8.67 -0.14 12.38
C VAL A 39 8.37 0.44 11.00
N VAL A 40 7.39 1.34 10.90
CA VAL A 40 7.02 2.00 9.64
C VAL A 40 8.18 2.84 9.11
N ALA A 41 8.82 3.64 9.97
CA ALA A 41 9.97 4.45 9.60
C ALA A 41 11.15 3.60 9.13
N ALA A 42 11.51 2.55 9.88
CA ALA A 42 12.62 1.65 9.53
C ALA A 42 12.39 0.94 8.19
N LYS A 43 11.18 0.42 7.95
CA LYS A 43 10.83 -0.21 6.66
C LYS A 43 10.80 0.80 5.51
N GLY A 44 10.30 2.01 5.77
CA GLY A 44 10.31 3.12 4.82
C GLY A 44 11.72 3.45 4.35
N ILE A 45 12.62 3.75 5.29
CA ILE A 45 14.03 4.06 5.00
C ILE A 45 14.71 2.91 4.26
N LYS A 46 14.55 1.67 4.74
CA LYS A 46 15.12 0.49 4.08
C LYS A 46 14.64 0.34 2.63
N GLY A 47 13.36 0.60 2.36
CA GLY A 47 12.83 0.56 1.01
C GLY A 47 13.44 1.63 0.10
N LEU A 48 13.61 2.84 0.62
CA LEU A 48 14.27 3.94 -0.11
C LEU A 48 15.74 3.63 -0.39
N ASP A 49 16.47 3.09 0.60
CA ASP A 49 17.88 2.69 0.46
C ASP A 49 18.05 1.57 -0.58
N ASN A 50 17.05 0.68 -0.69
CA ASN A 50 16.99 -0.36 -1.72
C ASN A 50 16.60 0.17 -3.12
N GLY A 51 16.38 1.47 -3.27
CA GLY A 51 16.04 2.09 -4.56
C GLY A 51 14.59 1.92 -4.99
N LEU A 52 13.68 1.57 -4.09
CA LEU A 52 12.26 1.46 -4.41
C LEU A 52 11.63 2.86 -4.56
N GLU A 53 10.89 3.08 -5.65
CA GLU A 53 10.09 4.32 -5.81
C GLU A 53 8.73 4.24 -5.10
N LEU A 54 8.17 3.03 -4.95
CA LEU A 54 6.94 2.77 -4.22
C LEU A 54 7.26 1.81 -3.07
N VAL A 55 7.24 2.30 -1.83
CA VAL A 55 7.59 1.51 -0.64
C VAL A 55 6.34 1.12 0.13
N THR A 56 6.14 -0.17 0.37
CA THR A 56 5.06 -0.69 1.23
C THR A 56 5.63 -1.20 2.54
N THR A 57 4.92 -1.02 3.66
CA THR A 57 5.42 -1.45 4.97
C THR A 57 4.84 -2.76 5.48
N ASN A 58 3.81 -3.31 4.84
CA ASN A 58 3.29 -4.64 5.15
C ASN A 58 3.11 -5.50 3.89
N PHE A 59 2.84 -6.79 4.10
CA PHE A 59 2.71 -7.77 3.02
C PHE A 59 1.44 -7.57 2.17
N ILE A 60 0.30 -7.28 2.80
CA ILE A 60 -0.98 -7.12 2.10
C ILE A 60 -0.91 -5.94 1.13
N THR A 61 -0.40 -4.78 1.57
CA THR A 61 -0.23 -3.62 0.69
C THR A 61 0.78 -3.91 -0.43
N ALA A 62 1.85 -4.68 -0.17
CA ALA A 62 2.78 -5.10 -1.21
C ALA A 62 2.10 -5.97 -2.29
N LEU A 63 1.24 -6.89 -1.87
CA LEU A 63 0.49 -7.78 -2.77
C LEU A 63 -0.52 -6.99 -3.62
N VAL A 64 -1.29 -6.08 -3.00
CA VAL A 64 -2.24 -5.22 -3.72
C VAL A 64 -1.51 -4.34 -4.73
N GLN A 65 -0.41 -3.72 -4.33
CA GLN A 65 0.41 -2.89 -5.24
C GLN A 65 0.93 -3.72 -6.42
N GLY A 66 1.45 -4.92 -6.16
CA GLY A 66 1.94 -5.82 -7.21
C GLY A 66 0.83 -6.19 -8.20
N ALA A 67 -0.36 -6.56 -7.70
CA ALA A 67 -1.51 -6.87 -8.55
C ALA A 67 -1.91 -5.68 -9.44
N SER A 68 -2.04 -4.47 -8.86
CA SER A 68 -2.40 -3.27 -9.61
C SER A 68 -1.38 -2.90 -10.70
N LEU A 69 -0.08 -3.08 -10.42
CA LEU A 69 0.97 -2.84 -11.42
C LEU A 69 0.92 -3.87 -12.55
N MET A 70 0.63 -5.15 -12.24
CA MET A 70 0.48 -6.19 -13.25
C MET A 70 -0.72 -5.93 -14.18
N ASP A 71 -1.84 -5.45 -13.64
CA ASP A 71 -3.01 -5.06 -14.44
C ASP A 71 -2.67 -3.95 -15.44
N LEU A 72 -1.92 -2.93 -14.99
CA LEU A 72 -1.47 -1.85 -15.86
C LEU A 72 -0.56 -2.35 -17.00
N VAL A 73 0.34 -3.30 -16.69
CA VAL A 73 1.20 -3.94 -17.70
C VAL A 73 0.36 -4.71 -18.71
N MET A 74 -0.63 -5.50 -18.27
CA MET A 74 -1.54 -6.22 -19.17
C MET A 74 -2.32 -5.30 -20.09
N ILE A 75 -2.81 -4.17 -19.60
CA ILE A 75 -3.50 -3.16 -20.41
C ILE A 75 -2.58 -2.63 -21.53
N PHE A 76 -1.32 -2.33 -21.18
CA PHE A 76 -0.34 -1.86 -22.15
C PHE A 76 0.01 -2.91 -23.21
N VAL A 77 0.23 -4.16 -22.77
CA VAL A 77 0.50 -5.30 -23.68
C VAL A 77 -0.68 -5.50 -24.65
N ARG A 78 -1.91 -5.48 -24.13
CA ARG A 78 -3.11 -5.60 -24.96
C ARG A 78 -3.24 -4.44 -25.95
N SER A 79 -3.01 -3.22 -25.50
CA SER A 79 -3.05 -2.02 -26.35
C SER A 79 -2.03 -2.07 -27.48
N ASP A 80 -0.79 -2.52 -27.21
CA ASP A 80 0.22 -2.64 -28.26
C ASP A 80 -0.10 -3.77 -29.24
N MET A 81 -0.61 -4.91 -28.77
CA MET A 81 -1.08 -5.99 -29.64
C MET A 81 -2.21 -5.51 -30.57
N ASP A 82 -3.19 -4.81 -30.02
CA ASP A 82 -4.29 -4.22 -30.79
C ASP A 82 -3.78 -3.17 -31.81
N ARG A 83 -2.70 -2.44 -31.49
CA ARG A 83 -2.05 -1.49 -32.40
C ARG A 83 -1.31 -2.20 -33.54
N GLN A 84 -0.64 -3.32 -33.28
CA GLN A 84 0.04 -4.10 -34.30
C GLN A 84 -0.93 -4.79 -35.27
N VAL A 85 -2.09 -5.23 -34.79
CA VAL A 85 -3.14 -5.83 -35.65
C VAL A 85 -3.81 -4.81 -36.57
N ARG A 86 -3.81 -3.53 -36.20
CA ARG A 86 -4.46 -2.44 -36.97
C ARG A 86 -3.55 -1.77 -38.02
N ASN A 87 -2.26 -2.12 -38.10
CA ASN A 87 -1.30 -1.61 -39.09
C ASN A 87 -0.85 -2.73 -40.03
#